data_AF-A0A067TFL9-F1
#
_entry.id   AF-A0A067TFL9-F1
#
_cell.length_a   1.000
_cell.length_b   1.000
_cell.length_c   1.000
_cell.angle_alpha   90.00
_cell.angle_beta   90.00
_cell.angle_gamma   90.00
#
_symmetry.space_group_name_H-M   'P 1'
#
loop_
_entity.id
_entity.type
_entity.pdbx_description
1 polymer ?
#
loop_
_entity_poly.entity_id
_entity_poly.type
_entity_poly.pdbx_seq_one_letter_code
_entity_poly.pdbx_strand_id
1 'polypeptide(L)'
;MRFSIAVAPFLIALCTTTSFVSAGPIFYGICQTGCNAVAVACYAGAGATFGTVVAAAAAPAAILACNSALGTCSAACAAVTLLAPTP
;
A
#
# COMPACT_ATOMS: atom_id res chain seq x y z
N MET A 1 8.21 22.16 45.33
CA MET A 1 7.67 20.80 45.54
C MET A 1 6.25 20.62 45.02
N ARG A 2 5.28 21.51 45.35
CA ARG A 2 3.88 21.37 44.86
C ARG A 2 3.70 21.54 43.34
N PHE A 3 4.48 22.44 42.72
CA PHE A 3 4.46 22.65 41.26
C PHE A 3 4.98 21.43 40.47
N SER A 4 6.00 20.72 40.99
CA SER A 4 6.58 19.54 40.32
C SER A 4 5.62 18.34 40.30
N ILE A 5 4.72 18.23 41.29
CA ILE A 5 3.75 17.14 41.40
C ILE A 5 2.61 17.29 40.37
N ALA A 6 2.27 18.52 39.96
CA ALA A 6 1.25 18.77 38.93
C ALA A 6 1.81 18.65 37.50
N VAL A 7 3.10 18.93 37.31
CA VAL A 7 3.75 18.89 35.98
C VAL A 7 4.05 17.44 35.54
N ALA A 8 4.42 16.55 36.48
CA ALA A 8 4.71 15.16 36.17
C ALA A 8 3.56 14.39 35.48
N PRO A 9 2.30 14.39 35.96
CA PRO A 9 1.21 13.69 35.30
C PRO A 9 0.84 14.32 33.95
N PHE A 10 1.02 15.64 33.80
CA PHE A 10 0.77 16.34 32.54
C PHE A 10 1.79 15.96 31.46
N LEU A 11 3.07 15.85 31.81
CA LEU A 11 4.11 15.38 30.90
C LEU A 11 3.96 13.90 30.55
N ILE A 12 3.52 13.06 31.50
CA ILE A 12 3.23 11.63 31.27
C ILE A 12 2.02 11.49 30.32
N ALA A 13 0.96 12.28 30.51
CA ALA A 13 -0.20 12.29 29.62
C ALA A 13 0.18 12.73 28.18
N LEU A 14 1.05 13.72 28.04
CA LEU A 14 1.54 14.18 26.73
C LEU A 14 2.43 13.14 26.02
N CYS A 15 3.13 12.29 26.77
CA CYS A 15 3.93 11.21 26.22
C CYS A 15 3.08 10.05 25.67
N THR A 16 1.84 9.88 26.17
CA THR A 16 0.89 8.86 25.66
C THR A 16 0.14 9.28 24.40
N THR A 17 0.25 10.54 23.96
CA THR A 17 -0.36 11.01 22.71
C THR A 17 0.59 10.89 21.52
N THR A 18 1.57 9.97 21.55
CA THR A 18 2.32 9.59 20.35
C THR A 18 1.31 9.11 19.31
N SER A 19 0.91 10.02 18.43
CA SER A 19 0.11 9.71 17.26
C SER A 19 0.89 8.71 16.45
N PHE A 20 0.41 7.46 16.40
CA PHE A 20 0.78 6.54 15.35
C PHE A 20 0.41 7.23 14.03
N VAL A 21 1.40 7.84 13.37
CA VAL A 21 1.20 8.36 12.02
C VAL A 21 1.03 7.13 11.16
N SER A 22 -0.22 6.72 10.95
CA SER A 22 -0.56 5.66 10.00
C SER A 22 -0.33 6.22 8.60
N ALA A 23 0.93 6.28 8.18
CA ALA A 23 1.31 6.55 6.80
C ALA A 23 0.90 5.38 5.88
N GLY A 24 0.34 4.31 6.43
CA GLY A 24 0.02 3.08 5.73
C GLY A 24 -0.89 3.24 4.51
N PRO A 25 -2.01 3.99 4.58
CA PRO A 25 -2.86 4.25 3.40
C PRO A 25 -2.15 5.04 2.30
N ILE A 26 -1.30 5.99 2.66
CA ILE A 26 -0.52 6.78 1.69
C ILE A 26 0.53 5.89 1.02
N PHE A 27 1.31 5.13 1.80
CA PHE A 27 2.28 4.18 1.25
C PHE A 27 1.63 3.09 0.41
N TYR A 28 0.43 2.64 0.78
CA TYR A 28 -0.34 1.73 -0.04
C TYR A 28 -0.71 2.34 -1.39
N GLY A 29 -1.21 3.58 -1.38
CA GLY A 29 -1.55 4.28 -2.63
C GLY A 29 -0.33 4.43 -3.55
N ILE A 30 0.83 4.76 -2.99
CA ILE A 30 2.09 4.85 -3.74
C ILE A 30 2.51 3.49 -4.29
N CYS A 31 2.49 2.44 -3.46
CA CYS A 31 2.87 1.08 -3.85
C CYS A 31 1.94 0.53 -4.95
N GLN A 32 0.63 0.74 -4.80
CA GLN A 32 -0.39 0.31 -5.76
C GLN A 32 -0.25 1.07 -7.09
N THR A 33 0.08 2.37 -7.04
CA THR A 33 0.43 3.15 -8.24
C THR A 33 1.61 2.53 -8.99
N GLY A 34 2.66 2.13 -8.27
CA GLY A 34 3.80 1.41 -8.84
C GLY A 34 3.41 0.08 -9.49
N CYS A 35 2.62 -0.76 -8.81
CA CYS A 35 2.14 -2.02 -9.36
C CYS A 35 1.34 -1.82 -10.66
N ASN A 36 0.46 -0.80 -10.71
CA ASN A 36 -0.29 -0.49 -11.93
C ASN A 36 0.61 0.00 -13.06
N ALA A 37 1.62 0.83 -12.78
CA ALA A 37 2.56 1.27 -13.79
C ALA A 37 3.31 0.08 -14.42
N VAL A 38 3.72 -0.90 -13.61
CA VAL A 38 4.32 -2.15 -14.10
C VAL A 38 3.32 -2.98 -14.90
N ALA A 39 2.06 -3.06 -14.48
CA ALA A 39 1.01 -3.76 -15.23
C ALA A 39 0.78 -3.12 -16.60
N VAL A 40 0.73 -1.79 -16.68
CA VAL A 40 0.64 -1.04 -17.95
C VAL A 40 1.82 -1.34 -18.86
N ALA A 41 3.04 -1.34 -18.32
CA ALA A 41 4.24 -1.69 -19.09
C ALA A 41 4.22 -3.15 -19.60
N CYS A 42 3.77 -4.09 -18.76
CA CYS A 42 3.62 -5.50 -19.11
C CYS A 42 2.61 -5.70 -20.25
N TYR A 43 1.45 -5.05 -20.15
CA TYR A 43 0.43 -5.05 -21.20
C TYR A 43 0.94 -4.43 -22.50
N ALA A 44 1.64 -3.30 -22.42
CA ALA A 44 2.23 -2.66 -23.59
C ALA A 44 3.26 -3.57 -24.28
N GLY A 45 4.11 -4.26 -23.50
CA GLY A 45 5.03 -5.27 -24.02
C GLY A 45 4.34 -6.48 -24.67
N ALA A 46 3.11 -6.80 -24.23
CA ALA A 46 2.26 -7.82 -24.82
C ALA A 46 1.38 -7.30 -25.98
N GLY A 47 1.50 -6.02 -26.36
CA GLY A 47 0.75 -5.42 -27.46
C GLY A 47 -0.72 -5.09 -27.14
N ALA A 48 -1.07 -4.95 -25.85
CA ALA A 48 -2.42 -4.60 -25.42
C ALA A 48 -2.43 -3.32 -24.57
N THR A 49 -3.58 -2.67 -24.50
CA THR A 49 -3.82 -1.55 -23.58
C THR A 49 -4.34 -2.10 -22.25
N PHE A 50 -3.81 -1.61 -21.13
CA PHE A 50 -4.26 -2.03 -19.81
C PHE A 50 -5.76 -1.74 -19.62
N GLY A 51 -6.50 -2.72 -19.10
CA GLY A 51 -7.94 -2.63 -18.83
C GLY A 51 -8.86 -2.87 -20.05
N THR A 52 -8.33 -3.13 -21.25
CA THR A 52 -9.17 -3.38 -22.44
C THR A 52 -9.46 -4.86 -22.70
N VAL A 53 -8.78 -5.76 -21.98
CA VAL A 53 -8.93 -7.22 -22.15
C VAL A 53 -9.86 -7.76 -21.08
N VAL A 54 -10.95 -8.42 -21.52
CA VAL A 54 -11.86 -9.13 -20.61
C VAL A 54 -11.25 -10.48 -20.24
N ALA A 55 -11.22 -10.78 -18.94
CA ALA A 55 -10.78 -12.08 -18.44
C ALA A 55 -11.80 -13.16 -18.84
N ALA A 56 -11.48 -13.90 -19.90
CA ALA A 56 -12.26 -14.99 -20.45
C ALA A 56 -11.33 -16.12 -20.89
N ALA A 57 -11.88 -17.30 -21.22
CA ALA A 57 -11.08 -18.46 -21.63
C ALA A 57 -10.18 -18.20 -22.86
N ALA A 58 -10.56 -17.26 -23.73
CA ALA A 58 -9.80 -16.85 -24.90
C ALA A 58 -8.82 -15.68 -24.64
N ALA A 59 -8.69 -15.21 -23.39
CA ALA A 59 -7.80 -14.11 -23.08
C ALA A 59 -6.33 -14.51 -23.29
N PRO A 60 -5.46 -13.60 -23.78
CA PRO A 60 -4.07 -13.93 -24.05
C PRO A 60 -3.35 -14.32 -22.75
N ALA A 61 -2.59 -15.42 -22.79
CA ALA A 61 -1.88 -15.94 -21.62
C ALA A 61 -0.92 -14.90 -21.00
N ALA A 62 -0.25 -14.10 -21.83
CA ALA A 62 0.62 -13.01 -21.38
C ALA A 62 -0.16 -11.96 -20.54
N ILE A 63 -1.39 -11.65 -20.93
CA ILE A 63 -2.24 -10.67 -20.23
C ILE A 63 -2.73 -11.23 -18.90
N LEU A 64 -3.13 -12.51 -18.86
CA LEU A 64 -3.43 -13.19 -17.60
C LEU A 64 -2.23 -13.19 -16.66
N ALA A 65 -1.03 -13.43 -17.18
CA ALA A 65 0.20 -13.36 -16.40
C ALA A 65 0.46 -11.95 -15.84
N CYS A 66 0.33 -10.89 -16.66
CA CYS A 66 0.46 -9.50 -16.20
C CYS A 66 -0.53 -9.17 -15.07
N ASN A 67 -1.80 -9.59 -15.19
CA ASN A 67 -2.80 -9.38 -14.15
C ASN A 67 -2.50 -10.18 -12.88
N SER A 68 -2.03 -11.42 -13.01
CA SER A 68 -1.65 -12.23 -11.85
C SER A 68 -0.50 -11.58 -11.06
N ALA A 69 0.50 -11.05 -11.78
CA ALA A 69 1.62 -10.31 -11.19
C ALA A 69 1.14 -9.01 -10.50
N LEU A 70 0.23 -8.26 -11.13
CA LEU A 70 -0.41 -7.09 -10.52
C LEU A 70 -1.13 -7.46 -9.21
N GLY A 71 -1.89 -8.55 -9.21
CA GLY A 71 -2.58 -9.05 -8.02
C GLY A 71 -1.62 -9.40 -6.89
N THR A 72 -0.55 -10.15 -7.19
CA THR A 72 0.50 -10.49 -6.21
C THR A 72 1.20 -9.24 -5.66
N CYS A 73 1.56 -8.29 -6.53
CA CYS A 73 2.18 -7.03 -6.12
C CYS A 73 1.25 -6.24 -5.18
N SER A 74 -0.03 -6.14 -5.51
CA SER A 74 -1.02 -5.39 -4.73
C SER A 74 -1.29 -6.04 -3.37
N ALA A 75 -1.33 -7.37 -3.31
CA ALA A 75 -1.45 -8.11 -2.06
C ALA A 75 -0.24 -7.89 -1.14
N ALA A 76 0.97 -7.90 -1.71
CA ALA A 76 2.18 -7.57 -0.97
C ALA A 76 2.18 -6.12 -0.47
N CYS A 77 1.76 -5.15 -1.29
CA CYS A 77 1.56 -3.76 -0.85
C CYS A 77 0.61 -3.69 0.34
N ALA A 78 -0.55 -4.35 0.27
CA ALA A 78 -1.50 -4.34 1.39
C ALA A 78 -0.89 -4.93 2.68
N ALA A 79 -0.16 -6.03 2.57
CA ALA A 79 0.50 -6.66 3.72
C ALA A 79 1.58 -5.76 4.35
N VAL A 80 2.40 -5.11 3.53
CA VAL A 80 3.59 -4.37 4.00
C VAL A 80 3.27 -2.93 4.36
N THR A 81 2.31 -2.29 3.69
CA THR A 81 2.06 -0.86 3.90
C THR A 81 0.78 -0.59 4.66
N LEU A 82 -0.30 -1.39 4.51
CA LEU A 82 -1.54 -1.16 5.27
C LEU A 82 -1.52 -1.80 6.66
N LEU A 83 -1.00 -3.02 6.75
CA LEU A 83 -1.16 -3.88 7.92
C LEU A 83 0.07 -3.88 8.83
N ALA A 84 1.25 -3.52 8.30
CA ALA A 84 2.46 -3.47 9.11
C ALA A 84 2.50 -2.19 9.97
N PRO A 85 2.85 -2.27 11.26
CA PRO A 85 3.15 -1.10 12.06
C PRO A 85 4.34 -0.36 11.45
N THR A 86 4.15 0.92 11.15
CA THR A 86 5.25 1.80 10.72
C THR A 86 6.15 2.08 11.94
N PRO A 87 7.49 1.96 11.82
CA PRO A 87 8.41 2.28 12.90
C PRO A 87 8.40 3.77 13.26
#